data_AF-A0A1V6KC06-F1
#
_entry.id   AF-A0A1V6KC06-F1
#
_cell.length_a   1.000
_cell.length_b   1.000
_cell.length_c   1.000
_cell.angle_alpha   90.00
_cell.angle_beta   90.00
_cell.angle_gamma   90.00
#
_symmetry.space_group_name_H-M   'P 1'
#
loop_
_entity.id
_entity.type
_entity.pdbx_description
1 polymer ?
#
loop_
_entity_poly.entity_id
_entity_poly.type
_entity_poly.pdbx_seq_one_letter_code
_entity_poly.pdbx_strand_id
1 'polypeptide(L)'
;MAIIAKTPGWISVGFNPSSFMSNSDLILAVVKDSQDIKVYDEWSSGMFGPHAPDIEKGGTSDVLSYAGSRSGDTVIFEFSRLLDTKDKYDKAIPTSGKFKIMWAYGPSLDMTAKHKKAGTATVEMAK
;
A
#
# COMPACT_ATOMS: atom_id res chain seq x y z
N MET A 1 -10.46 3.24 1.54
CA MET A 1 -9.97 2.22 0.59
C MET A 1 -9.91 0.88 1.30
N ALA A 2 -10.08 -0.23 0.58
CA ALA A 2 -10.03 -1.58 1.13
C ALA A 2 -9.26 -2.53 0.21
N ILE A 3 -8.44 -3.41 0.78
CA ILE A 3 -7.70 -4.45 0.06
C ILE A 3 -7.99 -5.78 0.75
N ILE A 4 -8.32 -6.80 -0.05
CA ILE A 4 -8.66 -8.14 0.43
C ILE A 4 -7.81 -9.14 -0.32
N ALA A 5 -7.09 -10.01 0.40
CA ALA A 5 -6.30 -11.06 -0.21
C ALA A 5 -6.34 -12.36 0.60
N LYS A 6 -6.20 -13.49 -0.11
CA LYS A 6 -5.87 -14.77 0.51
C LYS A 6 -4.35 -14.89 0.62
N THR A 7 -3.82 -14.64 1.80
CA THR A 7 -2.39 -14.61 2.09
C THR A 7 -2.10 -14.96 3.56
N PRO A 8 -1.03 -15.73 3.83
CA PRO A 8 -0.51 -15.90 5.19
C PRO A 8 0.20 -14.64 5.71
N GLY A 9 0.49 -13.66 4.83
CA GLY A 9 1.41 -12.57 5.12
C GLY A 9 0.82 -11.17 5.06
N TRP A 10 1.72 -10.19 4.91
CA TRP A 10 1.39 -8.79 4.72
C TRP A 10 0.61 -8.54 3.41
N ILE A 11 -0.06 -7.40 3.31
CA ILE A 11 -0.79 -6.93 2.13
C ILE A 11 -0.41 -5.48 1.82
N SER A 12 -0.34 -5.09 0.55
CA SER A 12 -0.08 -3.70 0.18
C SER A 12 -0.81 -3.25 -1.07
N VAL A 13 -0.99 -1.94 -1.16
CA VAL A 13 -1.33 -1.21 -2.39
C VAL A 13 -0.26 -0.17 -2.64
N GLY A 14 0.04 0.07 -3.91
CA GLY A 14 0.90 1.16 -4.33
C GLY A 14 0.23 2.01 -5.39
N PHE A 15 0.62 3.27 -5.45
CA PHE A 15 -0.02 4.29 -6.26
C PHE A 15 0.92 4.83 -7.33
N ASN A 16 0.40 4.88 -8.55
CA ASN A 16 1.00 5.45 -9.75
C ASN A 16 2.50 5.12 -9.97
N PRO A 17 2.91 3.84 -9.97
CA PRO A 17 4.30 3.45 -10.21
C PRO A 17 4.73 3.77 -11.64
N SER A 18 5.92 4.37 -11.78
CA SER A 18 6.52 4.70 -13.07
C SER A 18 6.99 3.46 -13.84
N SER A 19 7.64 2.51 -13.16
CA SER A 19 8.10 1.24 -13.72
C SER A 19 8.31 0.23 -12.60
N PHE A 20 7.67 -0.95 -12.66
CA PHE A 20 7.63 -1.91 -11.55
C PHE A 20 7.28 -1.21 -10.21
N MET A 21 8.20 -1.16 -9.25
CA MET A 21 8.05 -0.45 -7.98
C MET A 21 8.61 0.99 -8.01
N SER A 22 9.32 1.41 -9.06
CA SER A 22 9.98 2.72 -9.07
C SER A 22 8.99 3.89 -8.97
N ASN A 23 9.35 4.83 -8.11
CA ASN A 23 8.67 6.10 -7.89
C ASN A 23 7.21 5.92 -7.51
N SER A 24 6.94 4.96 -6.61
CA SER A 24 5.60 4.66 -6.10
C SER A 24 5.49 4.97 -4.62
N ASP A 25 4.34 5.55 -4.30
CA ASP A 25 3.74 5.68 -2.97
C ASP A 25 3.12 4.33 -2.60
N LEU A 26 3.44 3.79 -1.42
CA LEU A 26 3.02 2.47 -0.95
C LEU A 26 2.37 2.54 0.42
N ILE A 27 1.22 1.88 0.55
CA ILE A 27 0.62 1.56 1.85
C ILE A 27 0.71 0.05 2.05
N LEU A 28 1.47 -0.39 3.05
CA LEU A 28 1.63 -1.78 3.44
C LEU A 28 1.03 -2.01 4.82
N ALA A 29 0.33 -3.13 5.00
CA ALA A 29 -0.22 -3.54 6.27
C ALA A 29 0.19 -4.96 6.65
N VAL A 30 0.58 -5.13 7.90
CA VAL A 30 0.71 -6.42 8.58
C VAL A 30 -0.47 -6.55 9.52
N VAL A 31 -1.50 -7.28 9.10
CA VAL A 31 -2.70 -7.55 9.90
C VAL A 31 -2.56 -8.93 10.52
N LYS A 32 -2.19 -9.00 11.80
CA LYS A 32 -2.12 -10.29 12.52
C LYS A 32 -3.50 -10.72 13.01
N ASP A 33 -4.24 -9.77 13.57
CA ASP A 33 -5.66 -9.87 13.96
C ASP A 33 -6.27 -8.46 14.01
N SER A 34 -7.49 -8.31 14.53
CA SER A 34 -8.17 -7.01 14.58
C SER A 34 -7.64 -6.04 15.63
N GLN A 35 -6.73 -6.47 16.51
CA GLN A 35 -6.13 -5.67 17.58
C GLN A 35 -4.63 -5.40 17.33
N ASP A 36 -3.95 -6.27 16.58
CA ASP A 36 -2.53 -6.13 16.20
C ASP A 36 -2.41 -5.90 14.68
N ILE A 37 -2.37 -4.62 14.30
CA ILE A 37 -2.24 -4.13 12.93
C ILE A 37 -1.09 -3.14 12.89
N LYS A 38 -0.14 -3.38 11.98
CA LYS A 38 0.92 -2.42 11.66
C LYS A 38 0.71 -1.90 10.25
N VAL A 39 0.77 -0.58 10.09
CA VAL A 39 0.61 0.11 8.82
C VAL A 39 1.87 0.90 8.53
N TYR A 40 2.31 0.85 7.29
CA TYR A 40 3.52 1.48 6.80
C TYR A 40 3.17 2.31 5.58
N ASP A 41 3.56 3.58 5.63
CA ASP A 41 3.44 4.56 4.56
C ASP A 41 4.84 4.81 4.01
N GLU A 42 5.09 4.35 2.79
CA GLU A 42 6.45 4.14 2.29
C GLU A 42 6.62 4.54 0.82
N TRP A 43 7.81 5.05 0.52
CA TRP A 43 8.23 5.36 -0.83
C TRP A 43 9.17 4.31 -1.38
N SER A 44 8.89 3.83 -2.59
CA SER A 44 9.83 3.02 -3.36
C SER A 44 10.57 3.83 -4.42
N SER A 45 11.90 3.85 -4.32
CA SER A 45 12.78 4.63 -5.22
C SER A 45 13.28 3.82 -6.43
N GLY A 46 13.27 2.49 -6.36
CA GLY A 46 13.90 1.61 -7.36
C GLY A 46 12.94 0.57 -7.91
N MET A 47 13.31 -0.03 -9.05
CA MET A 47 12.42 -0.97 -9.78
C MET A 47 12.09 -2.21 -8.95
N PHE A 48 13.00 -2.60 -8.05
CA PHE A 48 12.90 -3.77 -7.18
C PHE A 48 13.03 -3.38 -5.69
N GLY A 49 12.69 -2.14 -5.37
CA GLY A 49 13.00 -1.53 -4.08
C GLY A 49 14.38 -0.84 -4.06
N PRO A 50 14.85 -0.43 -2.87
CA PRO A 50 14.15 -0.54 -1.59
C PRO A 50 12.89 0.34 -1.53
N HIS A 51 12.02 0.05 -0.57
CA HIS A 51 11.04 0.99 -0.05
C HIS A 51 11.39 1.30 1.40
N ALA A 52 11.05 2.51 1.86
CA ALA A 52 11.34 2.96 3.22
C ALA A 52 10.24 3.94 3.67
N PRO A 53 9.97 4.05 4.99
CA PRO A 53 8.95 4.95 5.51
C PRO A 53 9.17 6.41 5.09
N ASP A 54 8.09 7.08 4.73
CA ASP A 54 8.14 8.45 4.22
C ASP A 54 8.70 9.43 5.25
N ILE A 55 8.37 9.21 6.52
CA ILE A 55 8.92 9.96 7.66
C ILE A 55 10.46 9.91 7.73
N GLU A 56 11.08 8.77 7.41
CA GLU A 56 12.55 8.62 7.42
C GLU A 56 13.21 9.38 6.27
N LYS A 57 12.41 9.69 5.25
CA LYS A 57 12.82 10.43 4.06
C LYS A 57 12.43 11.92 4.15
N GLY A 58 11.93 12.35 5.31
CA GLY A 58 11.48 13.70 5.59
C GLY A 58 10.15 14.07 4.92
N GLY A 59 9.26 13.10 4.73
CA GLY A 59 7.84 13.31 4.45
C GLY A 59 6.99 13.07 5.70
N THR A 60 5.72 12.76 5.50
CA THR A 60 4.74 12.48 6.58
C THR A 60 4.24 11.04 6.54
N SER A 61 3.36 10.69 7.48
CA SER A 61 2.53 9.49 7.39
C SER A 61 1.10 9.96 7.28
N ASP A 62 0.45 9.62 6.18
CA ASP A 62 -0.78 10.26 5.70
C ASP A 62 -2.01 9.34 5.78
N VAL A 63 -1.86 8.20 6.45
CA VAL A 63 -2.97 7.34 6.87
C VAL A 63 -3.70 7.98 8.06
N LEU A 64 -4.94 8.41 7.84
CA LEU A 64 -5.77 9.10 8.83
C LEU A 64 -6.47 8.13 9.79
N SER A 65 -6.89 6.98 9.29
CA SER A 65 -7.50 5.92 10.07
C SER A 65 -7.38 4.59 9.35
N TYR A 66 -7.38 3.49 10.09
CA TYR A 66 -7.32 2.15 9.53
C TYR A 66 -8.05 1.13 10.41
N ALA A 67 -8.44 0.03 9.77
CA ALA A 67 -8.98 -1.16 10.39
C ALA A 67 -8.51 -2.39 9.60
N GLY A 68 -8.60 -3.56 10.22
CA GLY A 68 -8.19 -4.79 9.59
C GLY A 68 -8.74 -6.00 10.31
N SER A 69 -8.86 -7.09 9.58
CA SER A 69 -9.21 -8.38 10.15
C SER A 69 -8.51 -9.50 9.40
N ARG A 70 -8.29 -10.60 10.12
CA ARG A 70 -7.74 -11.83 9.57
C ARG A 70 -8.61 -13.01 10.00
N SER A 71 -9.04 -13.81 9.03
CA SER A 71 -9.75 -15.06 9.27
C SER A 71 -9.15 -16.16 8.41
N GLY A 72 -8.41 -17.08 9.04
CA GLY A 72 -7.52 -18.00 8.34
C GLY A 72 -6.52 -17.23 7.46
N ASP A 73 -6.44 -17.60 6.19
CA ASP A 73 -5.61 -16.91 5.20
C ASP A 73 -6.31 -15.69 4.56
N THR A 74 -7.54 -15.35 4.93
CA THR A 74 -8.20 -14.15 4.37
C THR A 74 -7.84 -12.94 5.22
N VAL A 75 -7.20 -11.95 4.59
CA VAL A 75 -6.83 -10.67 5.20
C VAL A 75 -7.65 -9.57 4.55
N ILE A 76 -8.24 -8.72 5.39
CA ILE A 76 -8.90 -7.48 4.99
C ILE A 76 -8.14 -6.34 5.67
N PHE A 77 -7.75 -5.34 4.88
CA PHE A 77 -7.17 -4.10 5.38
C PHE A 77 -7.91 -2.92 4.76
N GLU A 78 -8.38 -2.02 5.61
CA GLU A 78 -9.11 -0.82 5.22
C GLU A 78 -8.44 0.41 5.83
N PHE A 79 -8.37 1.49 5.07
CA PHE A 79 -7.77 2.73 5.54
C PHE A 79 -8.35 3.95 4.85
N SER A 80 -8.18 5.11 5.47
CA SER A 80 -8.48 6.42 4.90
C SER A 80 -7.22 7.28 4.81
N ARG A 81 -7.13 8.05 3.73
CA ARG A 81 -6.14 9.11 3.49
C ARG A 81 -6.78 10.17 2.60
N LEU A 82 -6.20 11.36 2.55
CA LEU A 82 -6.61 12.37 1.59
C LEU A 82 -6.29 11.89 0.15
N LEU A 83 -7.10 12.32 -0.81
CA LEU A 83 -6.79 12.08 -2.24
C LEU A 83 -5.52 12.82 -2.66
N ASP A 84 -5.25 13.97 -2.03
CA ASP A 84 -4.07 14.80 -2.25
C ASP A 84 -3.58 15.27 -0.89
N THR A 85 -2.53 14.64 -0.39
CA THR A 85 -1.96 14.84 0.96
C THR A 85 -0.98 16.01 1.02
N LYS A 86 -0.48 16.44 -0.15
CA LYS A 86 0.62 17.41 -0.32
C LYS A 86 1.98 16.92 0.16
N ASP A 87 2.11 15.65 0.57
CA ASP A 87 3.41 15.05 0.82
C ASP A 87 4.15 14.76 -0.49
N LYS A 88 5.47 14.89 -0.47
CA LYS A 88 6.33 14.73 -1.65
C LYS A 88 6.52 13.27 -2.08
N TYR A 89 6.23 12.32 -1.21
CA TYR A 89 6.30 10.89 -1.47
C TYR A 89 4.93 10.29 -1.78
N ASP A 90 3.85 11.02 -1.51
CA ASP A 90 2.52 10.62 -1.92
C ASP A 90 2.20 10.93 -3.39
N LYS A 91 1.40 10.06 -4.00
CA LYS A 91 0.78 10.31 -5.30
C LYS A 91 -0.63 10.85 -5.12
N ALA A 92 -0.88 12.02 -5.69
CA ALA A 92 -2.24 12.54 -5.80
C ALA A 92 -3.12 11.56 -6.59
N ILE A 93 -4.22 11.13 -5.96
CA ILE A 93 -5.24 10.27 -6.55
C ILE A 93 -6.24 11.16 -7.28
N PRO A 94 -6.35 11.06 -8.62
CA PRO A 94 -7.24 11.92 -9.39
C PRO A 94 -8.70 11.52 -9.18
N THR A 95 -9.60 12.50 -9.24
CA THR A 95 -11.06 12.28 -9.20
C THR A 95 -11.65 11.91 -10.56
N SER A 96 -10.84 11.91 -11.63
CA SER A 96 -11.28 11.53 -12.97
C SER A 96 -10.14 10.97 -13.81
N GLY A 97 -10.48 10.15 -14.81
CA GLY A 97 -9.53 9.57 -15.75
C GLY A 97 -8.82 8.33 -15.21
N LYS A 98 -7.73 7.94 -15.87
CA LYS A 98 -7.02 6.68 -15.58
C LYS A 98 -6.01 6.84 -14.45
N PHE A 99 -6.07 5.95 -13.48
CA PHE A 99 -5.13 5.89 -12.37
C PHE A 99 -4.53 4.50 -12.23
N LYS A 100 -3.20 4.41 -12.26
CA LYS A 100 -2.49 3.13 -12.13
C LYS A 100 -2.27 2.81 -10.67
N ILE A 101 -2.63 1.60 -10.27
CA ILE A 101 -2.30 1.03 -8.97
C ILE A 101 -1.41 -0.20 -9.14
N MET A 102 -0.68 -0.53 -8.09
CA MET A 102 -0.05 -1.82 -7.90
C MET A 102 -0.52 -2.45 -6.60
N TRP A 103 -0.40 -3.76 -6.50
CA TRP A 103 -0.76 -4.51 -5.31
C TRP A 103 0.23 -5.64 -5.11
N ALA A 104 0.43 -6.03 -3.85
CA ALA A 104 1.24 -7.17 -3.49
C ALA A 104 0.77 -7.81 -2.18
N TYR A 105 1.15 -9.06 -1.96
CA TYR A 105 1.04 -9.70 -0.65
C TYR A 105 2.22 -10.63 -0.37
N GLY A 106 2.60 -10.70 0.90
CA GLY A 106 3.75 -11.46 1.39
C GLY A 106 3.47 -12.93 1.68
N PRO A 107 4.51 -13.77 1.79
CA PRO A 107 4.39 -15.16 2.23
C PRO A 107 4.30 -15.32 3.76
N SER A 108 4.54 -14.26 4.53
CA SER A 108 4.54 -14.26 5.99
C SER A 108 4.27 -12.86 6.55
N LEU A 109 4.09 -12.77 7.87
CA LEU A 109 3.92 -11.49 8.58
C LEU A 109 5.19 -10.62 8.61
N ASP A 110 6.31 -11.14 8.12
CA ASP A 110 7.55 -10.37 7.95
C ASP A 110 7.41 -9.45 6.74
N MET A 111 7.22 -8.15 7.00
CA MET A 111 7.10 -7.11 5.97
C MET A 111 8.33 -7.02 5.06
N THR A 112 9.50 -7.46 5.52
CA THR A 112 10.74 -7.42 4.73
C THR A 112 10.85 -8.61 3.77
N ALA A 113 10.01 -9.64 3.94
CA ALA A 113 9.97 -10.78 3.05
C ALA A 113 9.44 -10.38 1.68
N LYS A 114 10.14 -10.80 0.62
CA LYS A 114 9.72 -10.59 -0.78
C LYS A 114 8.29 -11.06 -1.00
N HIS A 115 7.49 -10.25 -1.71
CA HIS A 115 6.12 -10.58 -2.05
C HIS A 115 5.97 -11.96 -2.71
N LYS A 116 4.93 -12.70 -2.30
CA LYS A 116 4.54 -13.98 -2.90
C LYS A 116 3.88 -13.76 -4.26
N LYS A 117 3.07 -12.71 -4.39
CA LYS A 117 2.44 -12.29 -5.65
C LYS A 117 2.29 -10.78 -5.67
N ALA A 118 2.38 -10.21 -6.86
CA ALA A 118 2.15 -8.81 -7.12
C ALA A 118 1.50 -8.62 -8.49
N GLY A 119 0.96 -7.44 -8.72
CA GLY A 119 0.40 -7.05 -10.01
C GLY A 119 0.13 -5.56 -10.11
N THR A 120 -0.35 -5.14 -11.26
CA THR A 120 -0.80 -3.76 -11.51
C THR A 120 -2.19 -3.78 -12.11
N ALA A 121 -2.92 -2.69 -11.90
CA ALA A 121 -4.20 -2.45 -12.55
C ALA A 121 -4.32 -0.95 -12.88
N THR A 122 -5.13 -0.64 -13.88
CA THR A 122 -5.56 0.74 -14.14
C THR A 122 -7.02 0.84 -13.78
N VAL A 123 -7.32 1.78 -12.88
CA VAL A 123 -8.66 2.13 -12.44
C VAL A 123 -9.13 3.32 -13.25
N GLU A 124 -10.36 3.26 -13.78
CA GLU A 124 -11.02 4.42 -14.37
C GLU A 124 -11.78 5.16 -13.27
N MET A 125 -11.36 6.38 -12.98
CA MET A 125 -11.93 7.21 -11.93
C MET A 125 -13.15 7.93 -12.50
N ALA A 126 -14.31 7.70 -11.89
CA ALA A 126 -15.54 8.39 -12.22
C ALA A 126 -15.71 9.63 -11.32
N LYS A 127 -16.23 10.70 -11.91
CA LYS A 127 -16.47 11.99 -11.28
C LYS A 127 -17.61 11.94 -10.27
#